data_AF-A0A937TQI1-F1
#
_entry.id   AF-A0A937TQI1-F1
#
_cell.length_a   1.000
_cell.length_b   1.000
_cell.length_c   1.000
_cell.angle_alpha   90.00
_cell.angle_beta   90.00
_cell.angle_gamma   90.00
#
_symmetry.space_group_name_H-M   'P 1'
#
loop_
_entity.id
_entity.type
_entity.pdbx_description
1 polymer ?
#
loop_
_entity_poly.entity_id
_entity_poly.type
_entity_poly.pdbx_seq_one_letter_code
_entity_poly.pdbx_strand_id
1 'polypeptide(L)'
;MEDLKVVSNNIKSDINDITEHKKEEEKFKQYYQFMLESAHGAIFFKNLQSQFIIANNKTLEVFGLSREQVIGKNDYEISSDKKQARKNIEDDQFIFKTGKPRE
;
A
#
# COMPACT_ATOMS: atom_id res chain seq x y z
N MET A 1 45.35 -16.48 -12.49
CA MET A 1 44.72 -17.25 -11.40
C MET A 1 44.23 -16.33 -10.28
N GLU A 2 44.95 -15.25 -9.99
CA GLU A 2 44.59 -14.20 -9.01
C GLU A 2 43.36 -13.38 -9.42
N ASP A 3 43.27 -12.96 -10.70
CA ASP A 3 42.13 -12.17 -11.21
C ASP A 3 40.79 -12.91 -11.10
N LEU A 4 40.79 -14.23 -11.31
CA LEU A 4 39.61 -15.09 -11.14
C LEU A 4 39.13 -15.15 -9.69
N LYS A 5 40.06 -15.11 -8.71
CA LYS A 5 39.71 -15.06 -7.29
C LYS A 5 39.12 -13.70 -6.90
N VAL A 6 39.67 -12.60 -7.43
CA VAL A 6 39.14 -11.25 -7.20
C VAL A 6 37.73 -11.12 -7.75
N VAL A 7 37.50 -11.54 -9.00
CA VAL A 7 36.17 -11.53 -9.63
C VAL A 7 35.19 -12.40 -8.84
N SER A 8 35.58 -13.61 -8.43
CA SER A 8 34.72 -14.49 -7.63
C SER A 8 34.36 -13.90 -6.26
N ASN A 9 35.29 -13.20 -5.61
CA ASN A 9 35.06 -12.54 -4.33
C ASN A 9 34.12 -11.33 -4.47
N ASN A 10 34.30 -10.52 -5.51
CA ASN A 10 33.42 -9.38 -5.78
C ASN A 10 31.98 -9.84 -6.02
N ILE A 11 31.79 -10.86 -6.86
CA ILE A 11 30.46 -11.45 -7.12
C ILE A 11 29.81 -11.95 -5.82
N LYS A 12 30.57 -12.61 -4.94
CA LYS A 12 30.05 -13.07 -3.64
C LYS A 12 29.65 -11.90 -2.74
N SER A 13 30.44 -10.83 -2.73
CA SER A 13 30.14 -9.61 -1.97
C SER A 13 28.83 -8.98 -2.47
N ASP A 14 28.68 -8.80 -3.78
CA ASP A 14 27.49 -8.22 -4.39
C ASP A 14 26.24 -9.07 -4.10
N ILE A 15 26.35 -10.40 -4.18
CA ILE A 15 25.25 -11.32 -3.85
C ILE A 15 24.85 -11.20 -2.39
N ASN A 16 25.82 -11.09 -1.47
CA ASN A 16 25.52 -10.95 -0.04
C ASN A 16 24.80 -9.63 0.25
N ASP A 17 25.28 -8.53 -0.34
CA ASP A 17 24.67 -7.20 -0.20
C ASP A 17 23.21 -7.21 -0.71
N ILE A 18 22.99 -7.71 -1.92
CA ILE A 18 21.63 -7.86 -2.49
C ILE A 18 20.74 -8.75 -1.59
N THR A 19 21.30 -9.82 -1.03
CA THR A 19 20.55 -10.75 -0.17
C THR A 19 20.17 -10.10 1.15
N GLU A 20 21.06 -9.32 1.75
CA GLU A 20 20.81 -8.59 2.99
C GLU A 20 19.76 -7.51 2.77
N HIS A 21 19.91 -6.71 1.71
CA HIS A 21 18.93 -5.68 1.35
C HIS A 21 17.51 -6.26 1.17
N LYS A 22 17.37 -7.37 0.43
CA LYS A 22 16.07 -8.04 0.27
C LYS A 22 15.47 -8.53 1.58
N LYS A 23 16.30 -8.98 2.53
CA LYS A 23 15.81 -9.40 3.85
C LYS A 23 15.30 -8.22 4.67
N GLU A 24 15.94 -7.06 4.55
CA GLU A 24 15.47 -5.84 5.20
C GLU A 24 14.16 -5.35 4.59
N GLU A 25 14.03 -5.36 3.26
CA GLU A 25 12.77 -5.03 2.57
C GLU A 25 11.62 -5.95 3.00
N GLU A 26 11.85 -7.27 3.06
CA GLU A 26 10.83 -8.22 3.51
C GLU A 26 10.47 -8.04 4.99
N LYS A 27 11.43 -7.79 5.87
CA LYS A 27 11.15 -7.47 7.27
C LYS A 27 10.34 -6.18 7.39
N PHE A 28 10.71 -5.14 6.66
CA PHE A 28 9.98 -3.88 6.64
C PHE A 28 8.54 -4.08 6.17
N LYS A 29 8.35 -4.84 5.09
CA LYS A 29 7.02 -5.20 4.58
C LYS A 29 6.18 -5.96 5.59
N GLN A 30 6.78 -6.90 6.33
CA GLN A 30 6.10 -7.64 7.40
C GLN A 30 5.68 -6.71 8.55
N TYR A 31 6.56 -5.81 9.00
CA TYR A 31 6.21 -4.84 10.04
C TYR A 31 5.12 -3.88 9.57
N TYR A 32 5.22 -3.38 8.34
CA TYR A 32 4.22 -2.51 7.73
C TYR A 32 2.83 -3.18 7.69
N GLN A 33 2.77 -4.42 7.20
CA GLN A 33 1.53 -5.20 7.18
C GLN A 33 0.99 -5.44 8.59
N PHE A 34 1.84 -5.85 9.52
CA PHE A 34 1.43 -6.07 10.91
C PHE A 34 0.84 -4.81 11.54
N MET A 35 1.47 -3.64 11.36
CA MET A 35 0.96 -2.38 11.91
C MET A 35 -0.43 -2.04 11.36
N LEU A 36 -0.64 -2.13 10.05
CA LEU A 36 -1.94 -1.88 9.43
C LEU A 36 -3.02 -2.83 9.95
N GLU A 37 -2.70 -4.12 10.03
CA GLU A 37 -3.68 -5.16 10.39
C GLU A 37 -3.95 -5.22 11.91
N SER A 38 -3.02 -4.75 12.74
CA SER A 38 -3.20 -4.65 14.19
C SER A 38 -4.06 -3.45 14.63
N ALA A 39 -4.32 -2.50 13.73
CA ALA A 39 -5.07 -1.30 14.07
C ALA A 39 -6.58 -1.60 14.28
N HIS A 40 -7.13 -1.08 15.37
CA HIS A 40 -8.57 -1.17 15.68
C HIS A 40 -9.46 -0.35 14.74
N GLY A 41 -8.88 0.64 14.06
CA GLY A 41 -9.58 1.52 13.11
C GLY A 41 -9.43 1.07 11.66
N ALA A 42 -10.38 1.49 10.82
CA ALA A 42 -10.25 1.36 9.37
C ALA A 42 -9.09 2.22 8.87
N ILE A 43 -8.12 1.60 8.21
CA ILE A 43 -7.00 2.28 7.55
C ILE A 43 -7.01 1.90 6.08
N PHE A 44 -7.06 2.91 5.23
CA PHE A 44 -6.94 2.76 3.79
C PHE A 44 -6.19 3.91 3.15
N PHE A 45 -5.65 3.66 1.97
CA PHE A 45 -4.98 4.65 1.14
C PHE A 45 -5.59 4.64 -0.24
N LYS A 46 -5.68 5.81 -0.87
CA LYS A 46 -6.17 5.96 -2.24
C LYS A 46 -5.11 6.62 -3.14
N ASN A 47 -5.11 6.25 -4.42
CA ASN A 47 -4.30 6.93 -5.43
C ASN A 47 -4.99 8.22 -5.94
N LEU A 48 -4.33 8.93 -6.86
CA LEU A 48 -4.85 10.17 -7.46
C LEU A 48 -6.13 9.99 -8.28
N GLN A 49 -6.49 8.76 -8.64
CA GLN A 49 -7.76 8.41 -9.28
C GLN A 49 -8.84 8.05 -8.25
N SER A 50 -8.60 8.33 -6.96
CA SER A 50 -9.47 7.97 -5.83
C SER A 50 -9.73 6.46 -5.70
N GLN A 51 -8.80 5.62 -6.20
CA GLN A 51 -8.90 4.17 -6.08
C GLN A 51 -8.15 3.67 -4.85
N PHE A 52 -8.75 2.74 -4.10
CA PHE A 52 -8.12 2.11 -2.95
C PHE A 52 -6.89 1.30 -3.38
N ILE A 53 -5.72 1.63 -2.83
CA ILE A 53 -4.46 0.89 -3.06
C ILE A 53 -4.05 0.05 -1.85
N ILE A 54 -4.54 0.43 -0.66
CA ILE A 54 -4.31 -0.28 0.60
C ILE A 54 -5.60 -0.19 1.40
N ALA A 55 -5.96 -1.29 2.04
CA ALA A 55 -7.06 -1.38 3.00
C ALA A 55 -6.68 -2.45 4.03
N ASN A 56 -6.73 -2.15 5.32
CA ASN A 56 -6.58 -3.17 6.36
C ASN A 56 -7.87 -4.00 6.51
N ASN A 57 -7.79 -5.12 7.23
CA ASN A 57 -8.93 -6.00 7.47
C ASN A 57 -10.11 -5.27 8.13
N LYS A 58 -9.84 -4.27 8.99
CA LYS A 58 -10.92 -3.49 9.61
C LYS A 58 -11.69 -2.66 8.59
N THR A 59 -11.02 -2.10 7.58
CA THR A 59 -11.69 -1.40 6.46
C THR A 59 -12.59 -2.36 5.69
N LEU A 60 -12.08 -3.55 5.37
CA LEU A 60 -12.83 -4.58 4.63
C LEU A 60 -14.07 -5.03 5.43
N GLU A 61 -13.95 -5.19 6.74
CA GLU A 61 -15.05 -5.50 7.65
C GLU A 61 -16.11 -4.39 7.65
N VAL A 62 -15.69 -3.12 7.76
CA VAL A 62 -16.60 -1.96 7.75
C VAL A 62 -17.34 -1.83 6.41
N PHE A 63 -16.67 -2.13 5.30
CA PHE A 63 -17.29 -2.10 3.97
C PHE A 63 -18.15 -3.35 3.70
N GLY A 64 -17.90 -4.45 4.41
CA GLY A 64 -18.55 -5.74 4.15
C GLY A 64 -18.14 -6.35 2.80
N LEU A 65 -16.91 -6.07 2.33
CA LEU A 65 -16.40 -6.48 1.01
C LEU A 65 -15.08 -7.21 1.13
N SER A 66 -14.79 -8.09 0.17
CA SER A 66 -13.49 -8.75 0.07
C SER A 66 -12.42 -7.75 -0.40
N ARG A 67 -11.14 -8.09 -0.17
CA ARG A 67 -10.02 -7.27 -0.63
C ARG A 67 -10.04 -7.07 -2.14
N GLU A 68 -10.36 -8.11 -2.90
CA GLU A 68 -10.42 -8.11 -4.37
C GLU A 68 -11.53 -7.22 -4.90
N GLN A 69 -12.60 -7.03 -4.12
CA GLN A 69 -13.70 -6.13 -4.46
C GLN A 69 -13.39 -4.66 -4.16
N VAL A 70 -12.35 -4.38 -3.35
CA VAL A 70 -12.00 -3.02 -2.89
C VAL A 70 -10.75 -2.50 -3.59
N ILE A 71 -9.68 -3.29 -3.68
CA ILE A 71 -8.40 -2.83 -4.22
C ILE A 71 -8.52 -2.52 -5.71
N GLY A 72 -8.02 -1.35 -6.12
CA GLY A 72 -8.12 -0.82 -7.48
C GLY A 72 -9.47 -0.20 -7.82
N LYS A 73 -10.44 -0.19 -6.90
CA LYS A 73 -11.78 0.38 -7.07
C LYS A 73 -11.89 1.73 -6.39
N ASN A 74 -12.79 2.58 -6.85
CA ASN A 74 -13.12 3.84 -6.17
C ASN A 74 -14.44 3.77 -5.39
N ASP A 75 -14.73 4.85 -4.67
CA ASP A 75 -16.01 5.21 -4.05
C ASP A 75 -17.24 4.64 -4.74
N TYR A 76 -17.32 5.00 -6.02
CA TYR A 76 -18.49 4.81 -6.85
C TYR A 76 -18.64 3.38 -7.31
N GLU A 77 -17.55 2.63 -7.44
CA GLU A 77 -17.60 1.21 -7.83
C GLU A 77 -18.05 0.31 -6.68
N ILE A 78 -17.68 0.63 -5.43
CA ILE A 78 -17.90 -0.27 -4.29
C ILE A 78 -19.13 0.08 -3.45
N SER A 79 -19.57 1.34 -3.43
CA SER A 79 -20.69 1.79 -2.59
C SER A 79 -22.04 1.69 -3.30
N SER A 80 -23.09 1.31 -2.58
CA SER A 80 -24.48 1.41 -3.04
C SER A 80 -25.01 2.84 -3.01
N ASP A 81 -24.53 3.68 -2.07
CA ASP A 81 -24.85 5.10 -2.01
C ASP A 81 -23.95 5.89 -2.98
N LYS A 82 -24.45 6.06 -4.21
CA LYS A 82 -23.74 6.79 -5.27
C LYS A 82 -23.57 8.27 -4.98
N LYS A 83 -24.46 8.88 -4.18
CA LYS A 83 -24.38 10.29 -3.83
C LYS A 83 -23.23 10.51 -2.85
N GLN A 84 -23.17 9.70 -1.80
CA GLN A 84 -22.07 9.75 -0.84
C GLN A 84 -20.74 9.36 -1.50
N ALA A 85 -20.73 8.34 -2.35
CA ALA A 85 -19.54 7.94 -3.10
C ALA A 85 -18.96 9.07 -3.95
N ARG A 86 -19.82 9.82 -4.66
CA ARG A 86 -19.39 10.98 -5.43
C ARG A 86 -18.78 12.06 -4.55
N LYS A 87 -19.41 12.34 -3.39
CA LYS A 87 -18.86 13.30 -2.43
C LYS A 87 -17.48 12.87 -1.93
N ASN A 88 -17.30 11.59 -1.58
CA ASN A 88 -15.99 11.07 -1.15
C ASN A 88 -14.92 11.28 -2.22
N ILE A 89 -15.23 11.00 -3.49
CA ILE A 89 -14.30 11.22 -4.60
C ILE A 89 -13.99 12.71 -4.77
N GLU A 90 -14.99 13.60 -4.67
CA GLU A 90 -14.79 15.05 -4.74
C GLU A 90 -13.91 15.57 -3.60
N ASP A 91 -14.10 15.05 -2.39
CA ASP A 91 -13.30 15.38 -1.20
C ASP A 91 -11.85 14.87 -1.36
N ASP A 92 -11.65 13.63 -1.85
CA ASP A 92 -10.32 13.10 -2.19
C ASP A 92 -9.59 14.00 -3.20
N GLN A 93 -10.29 14.38 -4.29
CA GLN A 93 -9.71 15.24 -5.34
C GLN A 93 -9.38 16.64 -4.82
N PHE A 94 -10.16 17.17 -3.88
CA PHE A 94 -9.85 18.42 -3.20
C PHE A 94 -8.57 18.29 -2.36
N ILE A 95 -8.45 17.21 -1.58
CA ILE A 95 -7.26 16.94 -0.77
C ILE A 95 -6.03 16.81 -1.66
N PHE A 96 -6.09 16.06 -2.77
CA PHE A 96 -4.96 15.89 -3.67
C PHE A 96 -4.50 17.20 -4.32
N LYS A 97 -5.43 18.12 -4.61
CA LYS A 97 -5.10 19.42 -5.20
C LYS A 97 -4.56 20.42 -4.19
N THR A 98 -5.02 20.36 -2.95
CA THR A 98 -4.77 21.42 -1.95
C THR A 98 -3.83 21.01 -0.83
N GLY A 99 -3.64 19.71 -0.61
CA GLY A 99 -2.93 19.15 0.54
C GLY A 99 -3.66 19.34 1.87
N LYS A 100 -4.93 19.78 1.87
CA LYS A 100 -5.70 20.08 3.08
C LYS A 100 -6.98 19.23 3.15
N PRO A 101 -7.37 18.76 4.35
CA PRO A 101 -8.67 18.13 4.54
C PRO A 101 -9.80 19.12 4.27
N ARG A 102 -10.98 18.60 3.97
CA ARG A 102 -12.20 19.38 3.82
C ARG A 102 -12.89 19.49 5.19
N GLU A 103 -13.21 20.71 5.61
CA GLU A 103 -13.97 20.99 6.86
C GLU A 103 -15.46 20.67 6.71
#